data_AF-A0A1V5GHP8-F1
#
_entry.id   AF-A0A1V5GHP8-F1
#
_cell.length_a   1.000
_cell.length_b   1.000
_cell.length_c   1.000
_cell.angle_alpha   90.00
_cell.angle_beta   90.00
_cell.angle_gamma   90.00
#
_symmetry.space_group_name_H-M   'P 1'
#
loop_
_entity.id
_entity.type
_entity.pdbx_description
1 polymer ?
#
loop_
_entity_poly.entity_id
_entity_poly.type
_entity_poly.pdbx_seq_one_letter_code
_entity_poly.pdbx_strand_id
1 'polypeptide(L)'
;MYLAFHDDLADPQSADPVARESTRLACVAPSSGQITMSMKWWMANVPGYNIPGRDNLELFGTDDEEEATRIDAEIAARSLIGPGDPPVFMTYGMAPGDPVPSDPAEARGWKIHHVVHGLELMRLCAQHGVEAHLKYPGVEAPYDSATAFLIAKLKGEVSAGTESSD
;
A
#
# COMPACT_ATOMS: atom_id res chain seq x y z
N MET A 1 -5.39 -0.82 -1.51
CA MET A 1 -4.87 -0.23 -2.78
C MET A 1 -5.27 -1.11 -3.98
N TYR A 2 -6.55 -1.50 -4.07
CA TYR A 2 -7.02 -2.43 -5.10
C TYR A 2 -6.81 -1.89 -6.52
N LEU A 3 -7.34 -0.70 -6.80
CA LEU A 3 -7.19 -0.05 -8.11
C LEU A 3 -5.74 0.24 -8.51
N ALA A 4 -4.82 0.29 -7.55
CA ALA A 4 -3.42 0.51 -7.87
C ALA A 4 -2.77 -0.72 -8.50
N PHE A 5 -3.13 -1.92 -8.03
CA PHE A 5 -2.35 -3.14 -8.29
C PHE A 5 -3.17 -4.28 -8.91
N HIS A 6 -4.50 -4.19 -8.96
CA HIS A 6 -5.27 -5.15 -9.76
C HIS A 6 -4.99 -4.94 -11.26
N ASP A 7 -5.21 -6.01 -12.03
CA ASP A 7 -5.19 -5.96 -13.49
C ASP A 7 -6.23 -4.98 -14.04
N ASP A 8 -6.02 -4.51 -15.27
CA ASP A 8 -6.98 -3.61 -15.92
C ASP A 8 -8.35 -4.28 -16.06
N LEU A 9 -9.40 -3.56 -15.68
CA LEU A 9 -10.79 -4.04 -15.81
C LEU A 9 -11.44 -3.60 -17.12
N ALA A 10 -10.72 -2.92 -17.99
CA ALA A 10 -11.23 -2.56 -19.31
C ALA A 10 -11.62 -3.82 -20.10
N ASP A 11 -12.85 -3.81 -20.61
CA ASP A 11 -13.32 -4.71 -21.65
C ASP A 11 -13.53 -3.89 -22.94
N PRO A 12 -12.54 -3.89 -23.86
CA PRO A 12 -12.63 -3.13 -25.11
C PRO A 12 -13.80 -3.53 -26.02
N GLN A 13 -14.38 -4.72 -25.81
CA GLN A 13 -15.50 -5.23 -26.61
C GLN A 13 -16.86 -5.01 -25.94
N SER A 14 -16.90 -4.42 -24.74
CA SER A 14 -18.14 -4.17 -24.04
C SER A 14 -19.02 -3.16 -24.79
N ALA A 15 -20.33 -3.40 -24.78
CA ALA A 15 -21.32 -2.44 -25.27
C ALA A 15 -21.42 -1.21 -24.35
N ASP A 16 -21.12 -1.36 -23.05
CA ASP A 16 -21.09 -0.26 -22.09
C ASP A 16 -19.84 0.61 -22.31
N PRO A 17 -19.97 1.91 -22.64
CA PRO A 17 -18.82 2.80 -22.78
C PRO A 17 -17.96 2.89 -21.52
N VAL A 18 -18.53 2.78 -20.32
CA VAL A 18 -17.75 2.88 -19.07
C VAL A 18 -16.81 1.68 -18.93
N ALA A 19 -17.28 0.48 -19.27
CA ALA A 19 -16.48 -0.74 -19.20
C ALA A 19 -15.33 -0.78 -20.21
N ARG A 20 -15.32 0.07 -21.23
CA ARG A 20 -14.20 0.18 -22.18
C ARG A 20 -13.04 1.02 -21.65
N GLU A 21 -13.26 1.81 -20.60
CA GLU A 21 -12.25 2.72 -20.06
C GLU A 21 -11.29 1.98 -19.13
N SER A 22 -9.99 2.27 -19.25
CA SER A 22 -8.95 1.67 -18.43
C SER A 22 -9.06 2.10 -16.97
N THR A 23 -8.89 1.15 -16.06
CA THR A 23 -8.79 1.41 -14.62
C THR A 23 -7.33 1.61 -14.17
N ARG A 24 -6.36 1.48 -15.08
CA ARG A 24 -4.94 1.62 -14.76
C ARG A 24 -4.60 3.07 -14.44
N LEU A 25 -3.94 3.24 -13.29
CA LEU A 25 -3.54 4.55 -12.79
C LEU A 25 -2.16 4.93 -13.32
N ALA A 26 -1.90 6.22 -13.52
CA ALA A 26 -0.59 6.70 -13.92
C ALA A 26 0.44 6.65 -12.77
N CYS A 27 -0.01 6.91 -11.54
CA CYS A 27 0.77 6.85 -10.31
C CYS A 27 -0.17 6.91 -9.10
N VAL A 28 0.29 6.47 -7.92
CA VAL A 28 -0.51 6.49 -6.68
C VAL A 28 0.28 7.03 -5.49
N ALA A 29 -0.38 7.79 -4.61
CA ALA A 29 0.27 8.41 -3.45
C ALA A 29 -0.55 8.27 -2.14
N PRO A 30 -0.77 7.05 -1.63
CA PRO A 30 -1.57 6.82 -0.44
C PRO A 30 -0.88 7.33 0.85
N SER A 31 -1.69 7.77 1.80
CA SER A 31 -1.26 8.08 3.17
C SER A 31 -1.68 6.96 4.11
N SER A 32 -0.72 6.47 4.89
CA SER A 32 -0.91 5.48 5.96
C SER A 32 -1.70 4.24 5.53
N GLY A 33 -1.47 3.79 4.29
CA GLY A 33 -2.25 2.74 3.64
C GLY A 33 -1.97 1.34 4.22
N GLN A 34 -2.99 0.48 4.23
CA GLN A 34 -2.84 -0.94 4.52
C GLN A 34 -2.64 -1.72 3.21
N ILE A 35 -1.78 -2.74 3.25
CA ILE A 35 -1.50 -3.58 2.08
C ILE A 35 -2.22 -4.93 2.11
N THR A 36 -2.81 -5.31 3.26
CA THR A 36 -3.53 -6.57 3.50
C THR A 36 -4.42 -6.42 4.73
N MET A 37 -5.53 -7.14 4.74
CA MET A 37 -6.41 -7.32 5.89
C MET A 37 -6.19 -8.68 6.59
N SER A 38 -5.19 -9.45 6.17
CA SER A 38 -4.81 -10.70 6.83
C SER A 38 -4.39 -10.48 8.28
N MET A 39 -5.27 -10.83 9.23
CA MET A 39 -4.98 -10.72 10.66
C MET A 39 -3.75 -11.55 11.08
N LYS A 40 -3.50 -12.67 10.40
CA LYS A 40 -2.29 -13.49 10.60
C LYS A 40 -1.02 -12.72 10.24
N TRP A 41 -1.02 -11.98 9.12
CA TRP A 41 0.12 -11.14 8.75
C TRP A 41 0.31 -10.01 9.76
N TRP A 42 -0.77 -9.37 10.20
CA TRP A 42 -0.71 -8.29 11.18
C TRP A 42 -0.09 -8.75 12.50
N MET A 43 -0.53 -9.89 13.05
CA MET A 43 0.03 -10.43 14.29
C MET A 43 1.52 -10.78 14.19
N ALA A 44 1.98 -11.15 13.00
CA ALA A 44 3.38 -11.47 12.77
C ALA A 44 4.28 -10.24 12.55
N ASN A 45 3.73 -9.08 12.15
CA ASN A 45 4.52 -7.95 11.66
C ASN A 45 4.26 -6.61 12.38
N VAL A 46 3.09 -6.42 13.00
CA VAL A 46 2.73 -5.16 13.68
C VAL A 46 3.04 -5.27 15.17
N PRO A 47 3.96 -4.47 15.72
CA PRO A 47 4.34 -4.57 17.12
C PRO A 47 3.16 -4.38 18.08
N GLY A 48 3.03 -5.27 19.06
CA GLY A 48 1.96 -5.22 20.06
C GLY A 48 0.56 -5.53 19.50
N TYR A 49 0.43 -6.01 18.26
CA TYR A 49 -0.82 -6.54 17.72
C TYR A 49 -0.91 -8.05 17.99
N ASN A 50 -1.26 -8.43 19.22
CA ASN A 50 -1.24 -9.84 19.64
C ASN A 50 -2.63 -10.51 19.60
N ILE A 51 -3.69 -9.70 19.51
CA ILE A 51 -5.07 -10.16 19.46
C ILE A 51 -5.77 -9.37 18.36
N PRO A 52 -6.43 -10.05 17.40
CA PRO A 52 -7.17 -9.37 16.35
C PRO A 52 -8.25 -8.45 16.93
N GLY A 53 -8.32 -7.21 16.45
CA GLY A 53 -9.36 -6.25 16.85
C GLY A 53 -10.72 -6.49 16.18
N ARG A 54 -10.78 -7.40 15.20
CA ARG A 54 -11.99 -7.93 14.57
C ARG A 54 -11.77 -9.38 14.20
N ASP A 55 -12.87 -10.13 14.12
CA ASP A 55 -12.87 -11.45 13.53
C ASP A 55 -12.64 -11.34 12.01
N ASN A 56 -11.74 -12.17 11.48
CA ASN A 56 -11.41 -12.19 10.06
C ASN A 56 -12.58 -12.72 9.22
N LEU A 57 -13.34 -13.66 9.76
CA LEU A 57 -14.54 -14.24 9.15
C LEU A 57 -15.65 -13.19 9.04
N GLU A 58 -15.90 -12.46 10.13
CA GLU A 58 -16.86 -11.34 10.15
C GLU A 58 -16.46 -10.23 9.16
N LEU A 59 -15.16 -9.90 9.08
CA LEU A 59 -14.66 -8.88 8.18
C LEU A 59 -15.00 -9.17 6.71
N PHE A 60 -14.89 -10.44 6.31
CA PHE A 60 -15.14 -10.88 4.94
C PHE A 60 -16.55 -11.44 4.71
N GLY A 61 -17.40 -11.46 5.74
CA GLY A 61 -18.78 -11.94 5.63
C GLY A 61 -18.88 -13.42 5.30
N THR A 62 -17.93 -14.23 5.75
CA THR A 62 -17.87 -15.69 5.55
C THR A 62 -17.68 -16.40 6.89
N ASP A 63 -17.94 -17.70 6.95
CA ASP A 63 -17.60 -18.60 8.06
C ASP A 63 -16.45 -19.57 7.74
N ASP A 64 -15.88 -19.46 6.54
CA ASP A 64 -14.76 -20.28 6.05
C ASP A 64 -13.45 -19.46 6.03
N GLU A 65 -12.43 -19.96 6.75
CA GLU A 65 -11.10 -19.35 6.82
C GLU A 65 -10.36 -19.36 5.46
N GLU A 66 -10.56 -20.38 4.64
CA GLU A 66 -9.96 -20.47 3.31
C GLU A 66 -10.60 -19.44 2.37
N GLU A 67 -11.93 -19.31 2.44
CA GLU A 67 -12.67 -18.26 1.72
C GLU A 67 -12.21 -16.87 2.15
N ALA A 68 -12.10 -16.60 3.45
CA ALA A 68 -11.62 -15.32 3.97
C ALA A 68 -10.20 -15.01 3.48
N THR A 69 -9.32 -16.02 3.44
CA THR A 69 -7.95 -15.88 2.92
C THR A 69 -7.93 -15.58 1.42
N ARG A 70 -8.81 -16.25 0.66
CA ARG A 70 -8.96 -16.01 -0.78
C ARG A 70 -9.47 -14.59 -1.06
N ILE A 71 -10.49 -14.14 -0.34
CA ILE A 71 -11.04 -12.78 -0.48
C ILE A 71 -9.97 -11.73 -0.15
N ASP A 72 -9.19 -11.90 0.93
CA ASP A 72 -8.05 -11.00 1.21
C ASP A 72 -7.08 -10.98 0.02
N ALA A 73 -6.72 -12.14 -0.52
CA ALA A 73 -5.78 -12.21 -1.63
C ALA A 73 -6.31 -11.55 -2.92
N GLU A 74 -7.61 -11.57 -3.16
CA GLU A 74 -8.25 -10.92 -4.31
C GLU A 74 -8.24 -9.38 -4.21
N ILE A 75 -8.13 -8.81 -3.00
CA ILE A 75 -8.22 -7.35 -2.80
C ILE A 75 -6.94 -6.70 -2.26
N ALA A 76 -6.03 -7.49 -1.68
CA ALA A 76 -4.84 -7.01 -1.00
C ALA A 76 -3.74 -6.64 -1.98
N ALA A 77 -3.18 -5.43 -1.80
CA ALA A 77 -1.99 -4.98 -2.54
C ALA A 77 -0.82 -5.98 -2.44
N ARG A 78 -0.67 -6.61 -1.27
CA ARG A 78 0.36 -7.62 -1.00
C ARG A 78 0.30 -8.80 -1.97
N SER A 79 -0.89 -9.13 -2.48
CA SER A 79 -1.14 -10.28 -3.36
C SER A 79 -1.26 -9.88 -4.82
N LEU A 80 -1.72 -8.65 -5.09
CA LEU A 80 -2.01 -8.18 -6.44
C LEU A 80 -0.80 -7.58 -7.16
N ILE A 81 0.17 -7.03 -6.43
CA ILE A 81 1.27 -6.28 -7.04
C ILE A 81 2.10 -7.14 -8.03
N GLY A 82 2.34 -6.58 -9.21
CA GLY A 82 3.02 -7.24 -10.30
C GLY A 82 3.80 -6.29 -11.22
N PRO A 83 4.52 -6.84 -12.22
CA PRO A 83 5.27 -6.03 -13.18
C PRO A 83 4.35 -5.10 -13.97
N GLY A 84 4.79 -3.87 -14.20
CA GLY A 84 4.01 -2.87 -14.94
C GLY A 84 2.97 -2.11 -14.11
N ASP A 85 2.95 -2.34 -12.79
CA ASP A 85 2.16 -1.54 -11.86
C ASP A 85 2.63 -0.10 -11.71
N PRO A 86 1.71 0.82 -11.37
CA PRO A 86 2.00 2.24 -11.33
C PRO A 86 3.05 2.59 -10.26
N PRO A 87 3.87 3.62 -10.49
CA PRO A 87 4.72 4.19 -9.46
C PRO A 87 3.92 4.55 -8.20
N VAL A 88 4.46 4.22 -7.03
CA VAL A 88 3.84 4.48 -5.73
C VAL A 88 4.72 5.35 -4.82
N PHE A 89 4.10 6.32 -4.15
CA PHE A 89 4.73 7.08 -3.06
C PHE A 89 3.87 6.98 -1.80
N MET A 90 4.34 6.23 -0.79
CA MET A 90 3.59 6.01 0.43
C MET A 90 4.14 6.83 1.59
N THR A 91 3.24 7.38 2.41
CA THR A 91 3.61 8.21 3.58
C THR A 91 3.08 7.62 4.88
N TYR A 92 3.84 7.72 5.97
CA TYR A 92 3.41 7.31 7.32
C TYR A 92 3.82 8.35 8.37
N GLY A 93 3.03 8.43 9.43
CA GLY A 93 3.27 9.35 10.56
C GLY A 93 4.21 8.83 11.65
N MET A 94 4.75 7.62 11.52
CA MET A 94 5.59 6.98 12.53
C MET A 94 6.81 6.29 11.91
N ALA A 95 7.91 6.23 12.67
CA ALA A 95 9.08 5.44 12.32
C ALA A 95 8.94 3.98 12.81
N PRO A 96 9.69 3.02 12.24
CA PRO A 96 9.54 1.59 12.58
C PRO A 96 9.84 1.24 14.04
N GLY A 97 10.66 2.06 14.70
CA GLY A 97 11.08 1.86 16.10
C GLY A 97 10.27 2.67 17.11
N ASP A 98 9.26 3.44 16.67
CA ASP A 98 8.44 4.22 17.60
C ASP A 98 7.71 3.29 18.58
N PRO A 99 7.60 3.65 19.86
CA PRO A 99 6.91 2.82 20.83
C PRO A 99 5.40 2.82 20.59
N VAL A 100 4.73 1.73 20.98
CA VAL A 100 3.26 1.70 21.01
C VAL A 100 2.75 2.75 22.02
N PRO A 101 1.85 3.67 21.61
CA PRO A 101 1.27 4.66 22.51
C PRO A 101 0.59 4.03 23.73
N SER A 102 0.60 4.74 24.87
CA SER A 102 -0.07 4.29 26.09
C SER A 102 -1.59 4.53 26.06
N ASP A 103 -2.04 5.57 25.37
CA ASP A 103 -3.47 5.81 25.18
C ASP A 103 -4.07 4.73 24.27
N PRO A 104 -5.17 4.05 24.67
CA PRO A 104 -5.75 2.96 23.88
C PRO A 104 -6.23 3.37 22.49
N ALA A 105 -6.75 4.60 22.32
CA ALA A 105 -7.25 5.07 21.03
C ALA A 105 -6.09 5.39 20.08
N GLU A 106 -5.04 6.04 20.58
CA GLU A 106 -3.80 6.27 19.85
C GLU A 106 -3.11 4.95 19.49
N ALA A 107 -3.02 4.00 20.43
CA ALA A 107 -2.43 2.70 20.20
C ALA A 107 -3.17 1.93 19.09
N ARG A 108 -4.50 2.04 19.03
CA ARG A 108 -5.29 1.44 17.94
C ARG A 108 -4.96 2.10 16.60
N GLY A 109 -4.95 3.42 16.51
CA GLY A 109 -4.59 4.14 15.29
C GLY A 109 -3.18 3.82 14.83
N TRP A 110 -2.24 3.78 15.77
CA TRP A 110 -0.84 3.43 15.54
C TRP A 110 -0.70 2.03 14.92
N LYS A 111 -1.42 1.02 15.43
CA LYS A 111 -1.37 -0.35 14.89
C LYS A 111 -1.99 -0.43 13.48
N ILE A 112 -3.12 0.23 13.27
CA ILE A 112 -3.85 0.23 11.99
C ILE A 112 -3.02 0.87 10.86
N HIS A 113 -2.28 1.92 11.20
CA HIS A 113 -1.49 2.73 10.29
C HIS A 113 0.02 2.52 10.46
N HIS A 114 0.44 1.34 10.92
CA HIS A 114 1.85 1.09 11.21
C HIS A 114 2.70 1.06 9.93
N VAL A 115 3.89 1.67 10.00
CA VAL A 115 4.81 1.84 8.85
C VAL A 115 5.31 0.52 8.24
N VAL A 116 5.16 -0.61 8.94
CA VAL A 116 5.50 -1.95 8.40
C VAL A 116 4.77 -2.29 7.11
N HIS A 117 3.56 -1.75 6.89
CA HIS A 117 2.87 -1.89 5.61
C HIS A 117 3.65 -1.19 4.47
N GLY A 118 4.24 -0.03 4.75
CA GLY A 118 5.15 0.68 3.85
C GLY A 118 6.40 -0.10 3.52
N LEU A 119 7.06 -0.61 4.55
CA LEU A 119 8.29 -1.39 4.38
C LEU A 119 8.05 -2.66 3.55
N GLU A 120 6.96 -3.38 3.81
CA GLU A 120 6.62 -4.57 3.03
C GLU A 120 6.20 -4.22 1.60
N LEU A 121 5.48 -3.12 1.37
CA LEU A 121 5.18 -2.67 0.01
C LEU A 121 6.46 -2.36 -0.77
N MET A 122 7.42 -1.65 -0.16
CA MET A 122 8.71 -1.35 -0.81
C MET A 122 9.44 -2.63 -1.22
N ARG A 123 9.44 -3.66 -0.36
CA ARG A 123 10.05 -4.96 -0.66
C ARG A 123 9.37 -5.65 -1.85
N LEU A 124 8.04 -5.64 -1.89
CA LEU A 124 7.27 -6.25 -2.98
C LEU A 124 7.44 -5.49 -4.29
N CYS A 125 7.37 -4.15 -4.26
CA CYS A 125 7.63 -3.33 -5.43
C CYS A 125 9.01 -3.61 -6.03
N ALA A 126 10.04 -3.69 -5.19
CA ALA A 126 11.40 -4.04 -5.64
C ALA A 126 11.47 -5.44 -6.29
N GLN A 127 10.75 -6.42 -5.73
CA GLN A 127 10.66 -7.78 -6.29
C GLN A 127 10.03 -7.81 -7.69
N HIS A 128 9.09 -6.91 -7.98
CA HIS A 128 8.35 -6.85 -9.24
C HIS A 128 8.86 -5.76 -10.21
N GLY A 129 9.90 -5.01 -9.82
CA GLY A 129 10.43 -3.89 -10.63
C GLY A 129 9.49 -2.68 -10.70
N VAL A 130 8.61 -2.52 -9.72
CA VAL A 130 7.69 -1.38 -9.60
C VAL A 130 8.40 -0.23 -8.90
N GLU A 131 8.33 0.97 -9.47
CA GLU A 131 8.88 2.15 -8.83
C GLU A 131 8.12 2.46 -7.53
N ALA A 132 8.84 2.55 -6.42
CA ALA A 132 8.23 2.81 -5.12
C ALA A 132 9.10 3.71 -4.26
N HIS A 133 8.44 4.54 -3.48
CA HIS A 133 9.06 5.47 -2.55
C HIS A 133 8.27 5.49 -1.24
N LEU A 134 8.98 5.65 -0.13
CA LEU A 134 8.40 5.62 1.20
C LEU A 134 8.94 6.78 2.03
N LYS A 135 8.02 7.57 2.62
CA LYS A 135 8.35 8.66 3.54
C LYS A 135 7.74 8.42 4.91
N TYR A 136 8.56 8.50 5.94
CA TYR A 136 8.18 8.50 7.35
C TYR A 136 9.22 9.33 8.15
N PRO A 137 8.98 9.64 9.44
CA PRO A 137 9.94 10.38 10.25
C PRO A 137 11.33 9.73 10.25
N GLY A 138 12.37 10.51 9.93
CA GLY A 138 13.76 10.04 9.94
C GLY A 138 14.24 9.30 8.67
N VAL A 139 13.40 9.18 7.62
CA VAL A 139 13.83 8.67 6.32
C VAL A 139 13.99 9.78 5.29
N GLU A 140 15.05 9.70 4.50
CA GLU A 140 15.17 10.47 3.26
C GLU A 140 14.33 9.81 2.17
N ALA A 141 13.60 10.62 1.40
CA ALA A 141 12.82 10.15 0.26
C ALA A 141 12.98 11.14 -0.90
N PRO A 142 12.90 10.70 -2.16
CA PRO A 142 13.09 11.59 -3.32
C PRO A 142 12.03 12.67 -3.50
N TYR A 143 10.93 12.60 -2.76
CA TYR A 143 9.83 13.56 -2.81
C TYR A 143 9.45 14.00 -1.40
N ASP A 144 9.28 15.32 -1.22
CA ASP A 144 8.90 15.91 0.08
C ASP A 144 7.45 15.61 0.47
N SER A 145 6.58 15.33 -0.51
CA SER A 145 5.15 15.11 -0.30
C SER A 145 4.51 14.28 -1.41
N ALA A 146 3.33 13.73 -1.11
CA ALA A 146 2.47 13.10 -2.11
C ALA A 146 2.16 14.04 -3.28
N THR A 147 1.93 15.32 -3.00
CA THR A 147 1.68 16.33 -4.04
C THR A 147 2.90 16.53 -4.95
N ALA A 148 4.11 16.61 -4.38
CA ALA A 148 5.35 16.74 -5.16
C ALA A 148 5.55 15.51 -6.07
N PHE A 149 5.34 14.31 -5.54
CA PHE A 149 5.39 13.07 -6.32
C PHE A 149 4.37 13.07 -7.47
N LEU A 150 3.10 13.39 -7.19
CA LEU A 150 2.05 13.41 -8.20
C LEU A 150 2.34 14.44 -9.30
N ILE A 151 2.81 15.64 -8.94
CA ILE A 151 3.21 16.67 -9.92
C ILE A 151 4.33 16.14 -10.82
N ALA A 152 5.38 15.56 -10.24
CA ALA A 152 6.50 15.03 -11.00
C ALA A 152 6.05 13.94 -12.00
N LYS A 153 5.26 12.97 -11.53
CA LYS A 153 4.78 11.86 -12.37
C LYS A 153 3.82 12.30 -13.46
N LEU A 154 2.90 13.23 -13.18
CA LEU A 154 1.91 13.68 -14.15
C LEU A 154 2.46 14.69 -15.16
N LYS A 155 3.57 15.36 -14.85
CA LYS A 155 4.27 16.25 -15.80
C LYS A 155 5.42 15.59 -16.55
N GLY A 156 5.83 14.37 -16.16
CA GLY A 156 6.99 13.69 -16.74
C GLY A 156 8.34 14.24 -16.27
N GLU A 157 8.37 14.91 -15.11
CA GLU A 157 9.61 15.42 -14.51
C GLU A 157 10.30 14.27 -13.74
N VAL A 158 11.50 13.88 -14.18
CA VAL A 158 12.35 12.93 -13.45
C VAL A 158 12.87 13.62 -12.19
N SER A 159 12.75 12.98 -11.02
CA SER A 159 13.33 13.51 -9.79
C SER A 159 14.84 13.67 -9.97
N ALA A 160 15.35 14.85 -9.61
CA ALA A 160 16.77 15.14 -9.64
C ALA A 160 17.50 14.25 -8.63
N GLY A 161 17.98 13.09 -9.09
CA GLY A 161 18.89 12.24 -8.36
C GLY A 161 20.30 12.85 -8.42
N THR A 162 20.82 13.20 -7.25
CA THR A 162 22.24 13.36 -6.89
C THR A 162 23.23 13.15 -8.04
N GLU A 163 23.80 14.26 -8.52
CA GLU A 163 25.09 14.24 -9.24
C GLU A 163 26.14 13.64 -8.29
N SER A 164 26.63 12.44 -8.63
CA SER A 164 27.87 11.94 -8.06
C SER A 164 29.00 12.75 -8.69
N SER A 165 29.64 13.58 -7.88
CA SER A 165 30.90 14.23 -8.22
C SER A 165 31.99 13.16 -8.45
N ASP A 166 32.52 13.12 -9.67
CA ASP A 166 33.85 12.57 -9.98
C ASP A 166 34.96 13.41 -9.31
#